data_AF-A0A2E7STH2-F1
#
_entry.id   AF-A0A2E7STH2-F1
#
_cell.length_a   1.000
_cell.length_b   1.000
_cell.length_c   1.000
_cell.angle_alpha   90.00
_cell.angle_beta   90.00
_cell.angle_gamma   90.00
#
_symmetry.space_group_name_H-M   'P 1'
#
loop_
_entity.id
_entity.type
_entity.pdbx_description
1 polymer ?
#
loop_
_entity_poly.entity_id
_entity_poly.type
_entity_poly.pdbx_seq_one_letter_code
_entity_poly.pdbx_strand_id
1 'polypeptide(L)'
;DRIEALIEPHLNREQSRFSRSLRGTREFIRKRREDLMDETGEAMPRWTKTPKAPPVIAEIGTVKAKFSGEWMEESPRERANLGKATLQLTLNDKPVELTDVGVHGAWAGGGFGRSNKPTIRFSGRRKSDGKTISVDISVPEDDFQPGQGINSGGTFKEGRGFSFGPLGMQFINGKANLTKASIKEGDLFEGEFEGVILKLVGMGR
;
A
#
# COMPACT_ATOMS: atom_id res chain seq x y z
N ASP A 1 -53.04 -36.53 10.57
CA ASP A 1 -53.54 -36.84 11.92
C ASP A 1 -52.39 -37.14 12.88
N ARG A 2 -52.35 -36.44 14.02
CA ARG A 2 -51.25 -36.57 15.00
C ARG A 2 -51.73 -37.34 16.23
N ILE A 3 -50.95 -38.35 16.61
CA ILE A 3 -51.10 -39.14 17.85
C ILE A 3 -51.21 -38.24 19.10
N GLU A 4 -50.59 -37.05 19.07
CA GLU A 4 -50.66 -36.04 20.14
C GLU A 4 -52.10 -35.61 20.48
N ALA A 5 -53.00 -35.46 19.49
CA ALA A 5 -54.39 -35.06 19.73
C ALA A 5 -55.20 -36.14 20.48
N LEU A 6 -54.78 -37.41 20.36
CA LEU A 6 -55.39 -38.54 21.06
C LEU A 6 -54.84 -38.69 22.50
N ILE A 7 -53.64 -38.18 22.77
CA ILE A 7 -52.94 -38.32 24.05
C ILE A 7 -53.10 -37.06 24.93
N GLU A 8 -53.36 -35.89 24.34
CA GLU A 8 -53.52 -34.59 25.02
C GLU A 8 -54.42 -34.60 26.28
N PRO A 9 -55.60 -35.27 26.31
CA PRO A 9 -56.43 -35.31 27.51
C PRO A 9 -55.87 -36.20 28.64
N HIS A 10 -54.87 -37.03 28.37
CA HIS A 10 -54.28 -37.99 29.32
C HIS A 10 -52.88 -37.55 29.82
N LEU A 11 -52.39 -36.38 29.42
CA LEU A 11 -51.07 -35.88 29.81
C LEU A 11 -51.11 -35.17 31.17
N ASN A 12 -50.15 -35.48 32.04
CA ASN A 12 -49.96 -34.73 33.27
C ASN A 12 -49.42 -33.30 32.99
N ARG A 13 -49.45 -32.41 34.00
CA ARG A 13 -49.11 -30.98 33.82
C ARG A 13 -47.72 -30.75 33.21
N GLU A 14 -46.72 -31.53 33.60
CA GLU A 14 -45.34 -31.38 33.08
C GLU A 14 -45.19 -31.90 31.65
N GLN A 15 -45.83 -33.03 31.32
CA GLN A 15 -45.87 -33.55 29.95
C GLN A 15 -46.65 -32.63 29.01
N SER A 16 -47.69 -31.95 29.52
CA SER A 16 -48.43 -30.94 28.75
C SER A 16 -47.60 -29.69 28.42
N ARG A 17 -46.54 -29.40 29.20
CA ARG A 17 -45.62 -28.29 28.90
C ARG A 17 -44.68 -28.67 27.75
N PHE A 18 -44.23 -29.92 27.72
CA PHE A 18 -43.40 -30.46 26.64
C PHE A 18 -44.17 -30.55 25.31
N SER A 19 -45.43 -31.00 25.32
CA SER A 19 -46.25 -30.99 24.10
C SER A 19 -46.51 -29.57 23.57
N ARG A 20 -46.71 -28.60 24.46
CA ARG A 20 -46.83 -27.18 24.10
C ARG A 20 -45.54 -26.58 23.54
N SER A 21 -44.37 -26.90 24.10
CA SER A 21 -43.09 -26.41 23.56
C SER A 21 -42.76 -27.02 22.20
N LEU A 22 -43.11 -28.29 21.97
CA LEU A 22 -43.01 -28.93 20.66
C LEU A 22 -43.93 -28.27 19.63
N ARG A 23 -45.18 -27.93 20.02
CA ARG A 23 -46.10 -27.17 19.16
C ARG A 23 -45.49 -25.80 18.80
N GLY A 24 -44.96 -25.07 19.77
CA GLY A 24 -44.30 -23.78 19.55
C GLY A 24 -43.09 -23.87 18.62
N THR A 25 -42.23 -24.88 18.80
CA THR A 25 -41.05 -25.11 17.96
C THR A 25 -41.45 -25.43 16.51
N ARG A 26 -42.49 -26.24 16.32
CA ARG A 26 -43.00 -26.56 14.97
C ARG A 26 -43.62 -25.35 14.28
N GLU A 27 -44.38 -24.54 15.01
CA GLU A 27 -44.92 -23.28 14.48
C GLU A 27 -43.82 -22.30 14.10
N PHE A 28 -42.77 -22.19 14.92
CA PHE A 28 -41.58 -21.39 14.60
C PHE A 28 -40.90 -21.88 13.32
N ILE A 29 -40.66 -23.19 13.19
CA ILE A 29 -40.05 -23.79 11.99
C ILE A 29 -40.92 -23.55 10.76
N ARG A 30 -42.25 -23.69 10.88
CA ARG A 30 -43.17 -23.48 9.76
C ARG A 30 -43.13 -22.04 9.28
N LYS A 31 -43.28 -21.07 10.19
CA LYS A 31 -43.22 -19.64 9.86
C LYS A 31 -41.88 -19.26 9.27
N ARG A 32 -40.77 -19.70 9.88
CA ARG A 32 -39.45 -19.32 9.37
C ARG A 32 -39.12 -19.97 8.03
N ARG A 33 -39.64 -21.17 7.77
CA ARG A 33 -39.52 -21.79 6.44
C ARG A 33 -40.29 -20.99 5.39
N GLU A 34 -41.50 -20.53 5.71
CA GLU A 34 -42.30 -19.67 4.83
C GLU A 34 -41.56 -18.36 4.52
N ASP A 35 -41.09 -17.64 5.56
CA ASP A 35 -40.32 -16.41 5.39
C ASP A 35 -39.05 -16.63 4.53
N LEU A 36 -38.32 -17.72 4.77
CA LEU A 36 -37.10 -18.03 4.01
C LEU A 36 -37.40 -18.39 2.55
N MET A 37 -38.50 -19.09 2.29
CA MET A 37 -38.94 -19.42 0.93
C MET A 37 -39.44 -18.19 0.18
N ASP A 38 -40.08 -17.24 0.87
CA ASP A 38 -40.45 -15.95 0.29
C ASP A 38 -39.21 -15.09 -0.03
N GLU A 39 -38.19 -15.11 0.84
CA GLU A 39 -36.93 -14.37 0.66
C GLU A 39 -36.01 -14.97 -0.43
N THR A 40 -35.99 -16.30 -0.59
CA THR A 40 -35.06 -17.01 -1.49
C THR A 40 -35.71 -17.62 -2.73
N GLY A 41 -37.03 -17.78 -2.77
CA GLY A 41 -37.72 -18.53 -3.82
C GLY A 41 -37.37 -20.03 -3.78
N GLU A 42 -37.30 -20.69 -4.94
CA GLU A 42 -36.95 -22.12 -5.07
C GLU A 42 -35.44 -22.40 -5.16
N ALA A 43 -34.59 -21.37 -5.19
CA ALA A 43 -33.14 -21.52 -5.43
C ALA A 43 -32.32 -20.65 -4.48
N MET A 44 -31.06 -21.03 -4.23
CA MET A 44 -30.16 -20.16 -3.48
C MET A 44 -30.04 -18.78 -4.14
N PRO A 45 -30.00 -17.68 -3.36
CA PRO A 45 -29.90 -16.34 -3.90
C PRO A 45 -28.67 -16.22 -4.79
N ARG A 46 -28.87 -15.73 -6.02
CA ARG A 46 -27.78 -15.55 -6.98
C ARG A 46 -26.97 -14.33 -6.57
N TRP A 47 -25.74 -14.57 -6.12
CA TRP A 47 -24.77 -13.52 -5.88
C TRP A 47 -24.36 -12.90 -7.23
N THR A 48 -24.95 -11.76 -7.58
CA THR A 48 -24.60 -11.00 -8.80
C THR A 48 -23.35 -10.13 -8.60
N LYS A 49 -22.92 -9.95 -7.36
CA LYS A 49 -21.75 -9.13 -7.03
C LYS A 49 -20.48 -9.93 -7.30
N THR A 50 -19.79 -9.58 -8.39
CA THR A 50 -18.45 -10.08 -8.66
C THR A 50 -17.51 -9.65 -7.54
N PRO A 51 -16.71 -10.57 -6.95
CA PRO A 51 -15.70 -10.20 -5.98
C PRO A 51 -14.75 -9.16 -6.57
N LYS A 52 -14.51 -8.07 -5.82
CA LYS A 52 -13.49 -7.09 -6.20
C LYS A 52 -12.13 -7.76 -6.06
N ALA A 53 -11.28 -7.62 -7.07
CA ALA A 53 -9.91 -8.13 -6.99
C ALA A 53 -9.21 -7.57 -5.75
N PRO A 54 -8.48 -8.40 -4.98
CA PRO A 54 -7.75 -7.91 -3.83
C PRO A 54 -6.68 -6.90 -4.28
N PRO A 55 -6.31 -5.94 -3.41
CA PRO A 55 -5.20 -5.07 -3.70
C PRO A 55 -3.90 -5.88 -3.76
N VAL A 56 -3.11 -5.69 -4.82
CA VAL A 56 -1.82 -6.33 -5.04
C VAL A 56 -0.73 -5.30 -5.25
N ILE A 57 0.49 -5.62 -4.84
CA ILE A 57 1.68 -4.80 -5.11
C ILE A 57 2.23 -5.28 -6.46
N ALA A 58 2.13 -4.42 -7.48
CA ALA A 58 2.64 -4.69 -8.80
C ALA A 58 3.94 -3.91 -9.04
N GLU A 59 4.90 -4.55 -9.72
CA GLU A 59 6.05 -3.86 -10.28
C GLU A 59 5.60 -3.06 -11.52
N ILE A 60 5.94 -1.77 -11.53
CA ILE A 60 5.55 -0.84 -12.59
C ILE A 60 6.74 -0.16 -13.24
N GLY A 61 7.97 -0.46 -12.81
CA GLY A 61 9.14 0.22 -13.33
C GLY A 61 10.44 -0.12 -12.64
N THR A 62 11.51 0.46 -13.15
CA THR A 62 12.88 0.30 -12.63
C THR A 62 13.54 1.66 -12.47
N VAL A 63 14.48 1.72 -11.52
CA VAL A 63 15.29 2.89 -11.26
C VAL A 63 16.75 2.48 -11.09
N LYS A 64 17.63 3.15 -11.83
CA LYS A 64 19.07 3.11 -11.63
C LYS A 64 19.58 4.52 -11.43
N ALA A 65 20.36 4.71 -10.37
CA ALA A 65 20.90 6.02 -10.03
C ALA A 65 22.42 5.93 -9.82
N LYS A 66 23.14 6.93 -10.30
CA LYS A 66 24.49 7.26 -9.85
C LYS A 66 24.48 8.68 -9.30
N PHE A 67 25.07 8.89 -8.14
CA PHE A 67 24.93 10.15 -7.42
C PHE A 67 26.17 10.56 -6.65
N SER A 68 26.30 11.88 -6.50
CA SER A 68 27.23 12.56 -5.62
C SER A 68 26.54 13.82 -5.13
N GLY A 69 26.46 14.02 -3.83
CA GLY A 69 25.79 15.18 -3.23
C GLY A 69 26.27 15.47 -1.83
N GLU A 70 25.67 16.50 -1.23
CA GLU A 70 25.96 16.94 0.13
C GLU A 70 24.80 16.63 1.06
N TRP A 71 25.13 16.26 2.29
CA TRP A 71 24.16 16.05 3.35
C TRP A 71 23.67 17.38 3.91
N MET A 72 22.35 17.48 4.07
CA MET A 72 21.63 18.66 4.54
C MET A 72 20.64 18.26 5.62
N GLU A 73 20.76 18.84 6.82
CA GLU A 73 19.98 18.55 8.01
C GLU A 73 18.50 18.86 7.76
N GLU A 74 18.24 19.93 7.02
CA GLU A 74 16.93 20.27 6.47
C GLU A 74 16.97 20.28 4.93
N SER A 75 15.98 19.66 4.31
CA SER A 75 15.89 19.66 2.84
C SER A 75 15.60 21.06 2.31
N PRO A 76 16.40 21.59 1.37
CA PRO A 76 16.19 22.91 0.80
C PRO A 76 14.87 22.99 0.02
N ARG A 77 14.36 24.22 -0.12
CA ARG A 77 13.15 24.53 -0.89
C ARG A 77 13.37 24.32 -2.39
N GLU A 78 14.54 24.75 -2.89
CA GLU A 78 14.99 24.49 -4.25
C GLU A 78 15.86 23.24 -4.26
N ARG A 79 15.42 22.22 -5.00
CA ARG A 79 16.08 20.90 -5.05
C ARG A 79 16.63 20.56 -6.43
N ALA A 80 16.34 21.41 -7.41
CA ALA A 80 16.80 21.26 -8.77
C ALA A 80 18.30 21.55 -8.85
N ASN A 81 19.02 20.73 -9.61
CA ASN A 81 20.46 20.91 -9.87
C ASN A 81 21.37 20.94 -8.62
N LEU A 82 20.92 20.38 -7.49
CA LEU A 82 21.80 20.13 -6.34
C LEU A 82 22.66 18.88 -6.59
N GLY A 83 23.94 18.93 -6.24
CA GLY A 83 24.84 17.80 -6.47
C GLY A 83 24.94 17.36 -7.94
N LYS A 84 25.38 16.13 -8.17
CA LYS A 84 25.47 15.49 -9.49
C LYS A 84 24.74 14.16 -9.43
N ALA A 85 23.69 14.01 -10.22
CA ALA A 85 22.95 12.75 -10.33
C ALA A 85 22.64 12.38 -11.77
N THR A 86 22.79 11.09 -12.06
CA THR A 86 22.28 10.45 -13.28
C THR A 86 21.21 9.45 -12.86
N LEU A 87 19.98 9.67 -13.34
CA LEU A 87 18.84 8.80 -13.08
C LEU A 87 18.36 8.19 -14.39
N GLN A 88 18.35 6.85 -14.45
CA GLN A 88 17.69 6.08 -15.48
C GLN A 88 16.40 5.51 -14.89
N LEU A 89 15.27 5.98 -15.40
CA LEU A 89 13.94 5.61 -14.91
C LEU A 89 13.15 4.96 -16.04
N THR A 90 12.54 3.82 -15.77
CA THR A 90 11.57 3.18 -16.67
C THR A 90 10.25 3.03 -15.93
N LEU A 91 9.15 3.46 -16.53
CA LEU A 91 7.79 3.28 -16.00
C LEU A 91 6.89 2.64 -17.06
N ASN A 92 6.22 1.54 -16.71
CA ASN A 92 5.39 0.74 -17.61
C ASN A 92 6.11 0.47 -18.94
N ASP A 93 7.35 -0.02 -18.83
CA ASP A 93 8.25 -0.34 -19.96
C ASP A 93 8.64 0.85 -20.86
N LYS A 94 8.38 2.09 -20.41
CA LYS A 94 8.74 3.31 -21.14
C LYS A 94 9.82 4.09 -20.40
N PRO A 95 10.90 4.49 -21.09
CA PRO A 95 11.92 5.33 -20.48
C PRO A 95 11.33 6.71 -20.14
N VAL A 96 11.75 7.27 -19.02
CA VAL A 96 11.33 8.59 -18.55
C VAL A 96 12.53 9.50 -18.50
N GLU A 97 12.55 10.47 -19.41
CA GLU A 97 13.62 11.47 -19.46
C GLU A 97 13.35 12.61 -18.47
N LEU A 98 14.39 12.97 -17.71
CA LEU A 98 14.36 14.05 -16.73
C LEU A 98 15.31 15.19 -17.13
N THR A 99 14.96 16.41 -16.72
CA THR A 99 15.80 17.62 -16.73
C THR A 99 15.89 18.20 -15.33
N ASP A 100 16.85 19.10 -15.11
CA ASP A 100 17.09 19.75 -13.82
C ASP A 100 17.29 18.78 -12.65
N VAL A 101 17.97 17.66 -12.91
CA VAL A 101 18.12 16.60 -11.92
C VAL A 101 19.04 17.07 -10.79
N GLY A 102 18.54 17.02 -9.57
CA GLY A 102 19.30 17.27 -8.35
C GLY A 102 19.20 16.13 -7.36
N VAL A 103 20.20 16.05 -6.49
CA VAL A 103 20.33 15.08 -5.40
C VAL A 103 20.91 15.74 -4.16
N HIS A 104 20.35 15.40 -3.00
CA HIS A 104 20.88 15.78 -1.69
C HIS A 104 20.52 14.72 -0.64
N GLY A 105 21.28 14.68 0.44
CA GLY A 105 21.01 13.82 1.58
C GLY A 105 20.23 14.61 2.62
N ALA A 106 19.24 14.01 3.25
CA ALA A 106 18.56 14.61 4.40
C ALA A 106 17.84 13.55 5.22
N TRP A 107 17.48 13.91 6.45
CA TRP A 107 16.56 13.10 7.24
C TRP A 107 15.19 12.96 6.56
N ALA A 108 14.55 11.81 6.74
CA ALA A 108 13.18 11.61 6.31
C ALA A 108 12.23 12.55 7.08
N GLY A 109 11.59 13.47 6.37
CA GLY A 109 10.76 14.54 6.92
C GLY A 109 9.73 15.01 5.91
N GLY A 110 8.45 14.92 6.31
CA GLY A 110 7.30 15.32 5.50
C GLY A 110 6.02 14.55 5.83
N GLY A 111 5.37 14.89 6.95
CA GLY A 111 4.02 14.44 7.32
C GLY A 111 3.96 13.15 8.14
N PHE A 112 3.60 13.29 9.43
CA PHE A 112 3.46 12.23 10.45
C PHE A 112 4.78 11.66 11.00
N GLY A 113 5.43 12.44 11.88
CA GLY A 113 6.58 12.01 12.68
C GLY A 113 7.93 12.17 11.98
N ARG A 114 8.98 12.48 12.76
CA ARG A 114 10.36 12.40 12.27
C ARG A 114 10.69 10.93 12.09
N SER A 115 10.89 10.49 10.86
CA SER A 115 11.57 9.23 10.60
C SER A 115 13.06 9.54 10.65
N ASN A 116 13.78 8.98 11.62
CA ASN A 116 15.25 9.11 11.73
C ASN A 116 15.96 8.25 10.67
N LYS A 117 15.44 8.18 9.44
CA LYS A 117 16.06 7.40 8.38
C LYS A 117 16.82 8.33 7.45
N PRO A 118 18.14 8.15 7.28
CA PRO A 118 18.88 8.91 6.30
C PRO A 118 18.36 8.60 4.90
N THR A 119 18.08 9.66 4.15
CA THR A 119 17.39 9.56 2.87
C THR A 119 18.14 10.35 1.81
N ILE A 120 18.47 9.65 0.72
CA ILE A 120 19.02 10.24 -0.49
C ILE A 120 17.83 10.66 -1.36
N ARG A 121 17.69 11.96 -1.57
CA ARG A 121 16.51 12.54 -2.22
C ARG A 121 16.90 13.06 -3.58
N PHE A 122 16.21 12.57 -4.59
CA PHE A 122 16.36 13.05 -5.96
C PHE A 122 15.14 13.83 -6.37
N SER A 123 15.36 14.87 -7.15
CA SER A 123 14.29 15.60 -7.81
C SER A 123 14.67 15.90 -9.25
N GLY A 124 13.68 15.95 -10.13
CA GLY A 124 13.86 16.35 -11.53
C GLY A 124 12.52 16.69 -12.17
N ARG A 125 12.55 17.30 -13.34
CA ARG A 125 11.36 17.57 -14.16
C ARG A 125 11.31 16.63 -15.33
N ARG A 126 10.17 15.98 -15.54
CA ARG A 126 9.97 15.09 -16.70
C ARG A 126 9.89 15.92 -17.97
N LYS A 127 10.65 15.55 -19.00
CA LYS A 127 10.69 16.30 -20.26
C LYS A 127 9.35 16.32 -20.99
N SER A 128 8.57 15.24 -20.92
CA SER A 128 7.36 15.08 -21.71
C SER A 128 6.19 15.95 -21.24
N ASP A 129 6.05 16.19 -19.93
CA ASP A 129 4.89 16.90 -19.36
C ASP A 129 5.27 17.96 -18.30
N GLY A 130 6.56 18.18 -18.07
CA GLY A 130 7.09 19.15 -17.10
C GLY A 130 6.82 18.78 -15.63
N LYS A 131 6.23 17.61 -15.34
CA LYS A 131 5.92 17.23 -13.96
C LYS A 131 7.18 16.95 -13.17
N THR A 132 7.21 17.43 -11.93
CA THR A 132 8.24 17.08 -10.96
C THR A 132 8.16 15.59 -10.65
N ILE A 133 9.29 14.90 -10.73
CA ILE A 133 9.50 13.55 -10.23
C ILE A 133 10.36 13.66 -8.98
N SER A 134 10.01 12.89 -7.96
CA SER A 134 10.84 12.73 -6.76
C SER A 134 11.06 11.26 -6.45
N VAL A 135 12.32 10.92 -6.19
CA VAL A 135 12.77 9.58 -5.80
C VAL A 135 13.47 9.75 -4.47
N ASP A 136 12.84 9.27 -3.39
CA ASP A 136 13.41 9.32 -2.05
C ASP A 136 13.87 7.91 -1.70
N ILE A 137 15.17 7.68 -1.54
CA ILE A 137 15.77 6.39 -1.17
C ILE A 137 16.23 6.48 0.28
N SER A 138 15.54 5.78 1.16
CA SER A 138 15.87 5.66 2.58
C SER A 138 16.75 4.45 2.82
N VAL A 139 17.85 4.68 3.52
CA VAL A 139 18.80 3.66 3.96
C VAL A 139 18.62 3.48 5.48
N PRO A 140 18.76 2.27 6.03
CA PRO A 140 18.87 2.10 7.48
C PRO A 140 20.00 2.96 8.06
N GLU A 141 19.79 3.55 9.23
CA GLU A 141 20.77 4.46 9.84
C GLU A 141 22.12 3.78 10.06
N ASP A 142 22.10 2.55 10.62
CA ASP A 142 23.29 1.74 10.89
C ASP A 142 24.05 1.34 9.60
N ASP A 143 23.38 1.37 8.46
CA ASP A 143 23.94 1.00 7.15
C ASP A 143 24.32 2.23 6.30
N PHE A 144 24.10 3.46 6.78
CA PHE A 144 24.44 4.68 6.04
C PHE A 144 25.93 5.03 6.17
N GLN A 145 26.76 4.12 5.69
CA GLN A 145 28.21 4.18 5.65
C GLN A 145 28.71 3.54 4.36
N PRO A 146 29.98 3.76 3.94
CA PRO A 146 30.52 3.11 2.76
C PRO A 146 30.33 1.59 2.80
N GLY A 147 29.70 1.03 1.77
CA GLY A 147 29.24 -0.35 1.77
C GLY A 147 28.57 -0.74 0.45
N GLN A 148 28.38 -2.05 0.25
CA GLN A 148 27.76 -2.58 -0.97
C GLN A 148 26.54 -3.44 -0.64
N GLY A 149 25.56 -3.45 -1.53
CA GLY A 149 24.38 -4.31 -1.43
C GLY A 149 23.43 -3.95 -0.30
N ILE A 150 23.42 -2.70 0.15
CA ILE A 150 22.62 -2.22 1.29
C ILE A 150 21.14 -2.22 0.88
N ASN A 151 20.32 -3.01 1.57
CA ASN A 151 18.88 -3.07 1.31
C ASN A 151 18.26 -1.70 1.62
N SER A 152 17.72 -1.07 0.59
CA SER A 152 17.22 0.30 0.67
C SER A 152 15.82 0.36 0.10
N GLY A 153 14.94 1.04 0.82
CA GLY A 153 13.54 1.24 0.47
C GLY A 153 13.26 2.71 0.26
N GLY A 154 12.14 3.04 -0.37
CA GLY A 154 11.90 4.42 -0.70
C GLY A 154 10.51 4.74 -1.20
N THR A 155 10.33 5.97 -1.62
CA THR A 155 9.10 6.43 -2.25
C THR A 155 9.38 7.04 -3.60
N PHE A 156 8.47 6.76 -4.53
CA PHE A 156 8.43 7.41 -5.83
C PHE A 156 7.21 8.33 -5.87
N LYS A 157 7.38 9.58 -6.33
CA LYS A 157 6.31 10.57 -6.38
C LYS A 157 6.29 11.28 -7.73
N GLU A 158 5.10 11.45 -8.27
CA GLU A 158 4.85 12.28 -9.45
C GLU A 158 4.01 13.52 -9.09
N GLY A 159 4.50 14.70 -9.45
CA GLY A 159 3.85 15.99 -9.21
C GLY A 159 3.98 16.51 -7.77
N ARG A 160 3.21 17.55 -7.45
CA ARG A 160 3.16 18.19 -6.11
C ARG A 160 2.18 17.51 -5.13
N GLY A 161 1.68 16.31 -5.46
CA GLY A 161 0.63 15.64 -4.69
C GLY A 161 1.16 14.86 -3.48
N PHE A 162 0.35 14.77 -2.43
CA PHE A 162 0.53 13.80 -1.34
C PHE A 162 0.50 12.36 -1.89
N SER A 163 1.29 11.47 -1.29
CA SER A 163 1.37 10.03 -1.63
C SER A 163 0.05 9.24 -1.52
N PHE A 164 -1.04 9.88 -1.09
CA PHE A 164 -2.39 9.32 -0.94
C PHE A 164 -3.39 9.79 -2.02
N GLY A 165 -2.92 10.47 -3.07
CA GLY A 165 -3.78 10.86 -4.20
C GLY A 165 -4.31 9.67 -5.02
N PRO A 166 -5.19 9.91 -6.00
CA PRO A 166 -5.84 8.86 -6.81
C PRO A 166 -4.88 7.98 -7.65
N LEU A 167 -3.59 8.34 -7.70
CA LEU A 167 -2.53 7.57 -8.35
C LEU A 167 -1.90 6.49 -7.44
N GLY A 168 -2.25 6.45 -6.15
CA GLY A 168 -1.76 5.47 -5.17
C GLY A 168 -0.33 5.73 -4.70
N MET A 169 0.03 5.15 -3.55
CA MET A 169 1.39 5.19 -3.01
C MET A 169 2.31 4.33 -3.87
N GLN A 170 3.41 4.90 -4.35
CA GLN A 170 4.43 4.19 -5.11
C GLN A 170 5.70 4.07 -4.26
N PHE A 171 6.21 2.85 -4.20
CA PHE A 171 7.34 2.48 -3.36
C PHE A 171 8.53 2.14 -4.23
N ILE A 172 9.71 2.25 -3.64
CA ILE A 172 10.95 1.81 -4.25
C ILE A 172 11.52 0.72 -3.35
N ASN A 173 12.02 -0.33 -3.96
CA ASN A 173 12.79 -1.37 -3.27
C ASN A 173 14.01 -1.71 -4.10
N GLY A 174 15.18 -1.80 -3.48
CA GLY A 174 16.41 -2.07 -4.19
C GLY A 174 17.63 -2.14 -3.29
N LYS A 175 18.79 -2.03 -3.92
CA LYS A 175 20.09 -2.07 -3.25
C LYS A 175 20.90 -0.83 -3.56
N ALA A 176 21.48 -0.25 -2.51
CA ALA A 176 22.43 0.85 -2.60
C ALA A 176 23.86 0.35 -2.44
N ASN A 177 24.77 0.96 -3.19
CA ASN A 177 26.21 0.87 -3.00
C ASN A 177 26.71 2.27 -2.69
N LEU A 178 27.26 2.49 -1.49
CA LEU A 178 27.77 3.77 -1.04
C LEU A 178 29.29 3.73 -1.07
N THR A 179 29.91 4.65 -1.82
CA THR A 179 31.37 4.82 -1.82
C THR A 179 31.80 5.85 -0.79
N LYS A 180 30.94 6.84 -0.50
CA LYS A 180 31.06 7.79 0.61
C LYS A 180 29.69 8.00 1.23
N ALA A 181 29.61 8.06 2.54
CA ALA A 181 28.38 8.39 3.24
C ALA A 181 28.70 8.99 4.61
N SER A 182 28.05 10.11 4.91
CA SER A 182 28.07 10.78 6.21
C SER A 182 26.78 11.55 6.39
N ILE A 183 26.31 11.65 7.63
CA ILE A 183 25.10 12.36 8.04
C ILE A 183 25.39 13.71 8.71
N LYS A 184 26.64 14.19 8.62
CA LYS A 184 27.01 15.51 9.14
C LYS A 184 26.69 16.56 8.10
N GLU A 185 26.20 17.72 8.55
CA GLU A 185 25.89 18.85 7.68
C GLU A 185 27.07 19.21 6.78
N GLY A 186 26.82 19.30 5.47
CA GLY A 186 27.82 19.64 4.46
C GLY A 186 28.76 18.50 4.05
N ASP A 187 28.72 17.33 4.70
CA ASP A 187 29.56 16.21 4.28
C ASP A 187 29.05 15.61 2.96
N LEU A 188 30.00 15.08 2.19
CA LEU A 188 29.72 14.45 0.89
C LEU A 188 29.24 13.02 1.05
N PHE A 189 28.30 12.62 0.20
CA PHE A 189 27.93 11.23 -0.04
C PHE A 189 27.96 10.92 -1.54
N GLU A 190 28.31 9.69 -1.87
CA GLU A 190 28.49 9.21 -3.23
C GLU A 190 28.10 7.74 -3.32
N GLY A 191 27.52 7.34 -4.44
CA GLY A 191 27.12 5.96 -4.62
C GLY A 191 26.27 5.69 -5.85
N GLU A 192 25.76 4.47 -5.87
CA GLU A 192 24.88 3.93 -6.90
C GLU A 192 23.68 3.25 -6.25
N PHE A 193 22.56 3.24 -6.95
CA PHE A 193 21.34 2.53 -6.53
C PHE A 193 20.73 1.81 -7.71
N GLU A 194 20.25 0.59 -7.48
CA GLU A 194 19.45 -0.17 -8.44
C GLU A 194 18.24 -0.77 -7.73
N GLY A 195 17.05 -0.58 -8.31
CA GLY A 195 15.82 -1.07 -7.72
C GLY A 195 14.62 -1.04 -8.65
N VAL A 196 13.50 -1.46 -8.10
CA VAL A 196 12.19 -1.54 -8.75
C VAL A 196 11.22 -0.55 -8.13
N ILE A 197 10.28 -0.08 -8.95
CA ILE A 197 9.20 0.80 -8.55
C ILE A 197 7.93 -0.05 -8.45
N LEU A 198 7.33 -0.03 -7.27
CA LEU A 198 6.18 -0.84 -6.93
C LEU A 198 4.98 0.07 -6.71
N LYS A 199 3.80 -0.39 -7.12
CA LYS A 199 2.54 0.34 -6.92
C LYS A 199 1.48 -0.60 -6.38
N LEU A 200 0.69 -0.09 -5.43
CA LEU A 200 -0.52 -0.78 -4.98
C LEU A 200 -1.62 -0.62 -6.05
N VAL A 201 -2.05 -1.73 -6.62
CA VAL A 201 -3.11 -1.83 -7.63
C VAL A 201 -4.30 -2.56 -7.01
N GLY A 202 -5.54 -2.26 -7.42
CA GLY A 202 -6.74 -2.97 -6.92
C GLY A 202 -7.44 -2.32 -5.72
N MET A 203 -6.92 -1.20 -5.19
CA MET A 203 -7.69 -0.28 -4.34
C MET A 203 -8.73 0.47 -5.20
N GLY A 204 -9.82 -0.19 -5.58
CA GLY A 204 -10.88 0.51 -6.31
C GLY A 204 -11.54 1.56 -5.41
N ARG A 205 -12.03 2.63 -6.03
CA ARG A 205 -13.09 3.47 -5.47
C ARG A 205 -14.36 2.65 -5.21
#